data_AF-A0AAV0VVB0-F1
#
_entry.id   AF-A0AAV0VVB0-F1
#
_cell.length_a   1.000
_cell.length_b   1.000
_cell.length_c   1.000
_cell.angle_alpha   90.00
_cell.angle_beta   90.00
_cell.angle_gamma   90.00
#
_symmetry.space_group_name_H-M   'P 1'
#
loop_
_entity.id
_entity.type
_entity.pdbx_description
1 polymer ?
#
loop_
_entity_poly.entity_id
_entity_poly.type
_entity_poly.pdbx_seq_one_letter_code
_entity_poly.pdbx_strand_id
1 'polypeptide(L)'
;MQFSDEEDEPTASALPTPSPVKKNKAGKFFGTCQKTIIINLYKKYHLQQPKMKYIDIMMSLSNDTGIGLTTVKRTIRDYRQKGVVCSPNKKKQRLTIIEKIEDFDKNAIRQKIHGFWYRHEIPTLSKVLVAINEDSSLQLYLVLVCIGCWEI
;
A
#
# COMPACT_ATOMS: atom_id res chain seq x y z
N MET A 1 52.91 -60.42 17.93
CA MET A 1 51.52 -59.93 17.79
C MET A 1 51.56 -58.42 17.96
N GLN A 2 51.46 -57.69 16.86
CA GLN A 2 51.18 -56.26 16.87
C GLN A 2 49.65 -56.13 16.88
N PHE A 3 49.12 -55.34 17.81
CA PHE A 3 47.71 -54.98 17.88
C PHE A 3 47.69 -53.45 17.81
N SER A 4 47.31 -52.95 16.64
CA SER A 4 47.11 -51.54 16.36
C SER A 4 45.62 -51.26 16.56
N ASP A 5 45.27 -50.50 17.59
CA ASP A 5 43.97 -49.85 17.70
C ASP A 5 44.27 -48.35 17.51
N GLU A 6 44.10 -47.81 16.31
CA GLU A 6 42.85 -47.25 15.79
C GLU A 6 42.49 -45.94 16.53
N GLU A 7 42.86 -44.83 15.88
CA GLU A 7 42.56 -43.47 16.29
C GLU A 7 41.04 -43.23 16.21
N ASP A 8 40.38 -43.04 17.36
CA ASP A 8 38.98 -42.58 17.40
C ASP A 8 38.91 -41.08 17.10
N GLU A 9 38.70 -40.77 15.82
CA GLU A 9 38.23 -39.48 15.30
C GLU A 9 36.96 -39.01 16.05
N PRO A 10 36.93 -37.82 16.67
CA PRO A 10 35.75 -37.35 17.38
C PRO A 10 34.69 -36.88 16.37
N THR A 11 33.83 -37.83 16.00
CA THR A 11 32.40 -37.72 15.66
C THR A 11 31.92 -36.30 15.36
N ALA A 12 31.70 -36.04 14.07
CA ALA A 12 31.03 -34.89 13.49
C ALA A 12 29.89 -34.34 14.37
N SER A 13 30.14 -33.17 14.96
CA SER A 13 29.16 -32.38 15.71
C SER A 13 27.94 -32.06 14.84
N ALA A 14 26.78 -32.56 15.24
CA ALA A 14 25.50 -32.27 14.61
C ALA A 14 25.26 -30.75 14.52
N LEU A 15 25.24 -30.21 13.31
CA LEU A 15 24.82 -28.83 13.07
C LEU A 15 23.37 -28.68 13.55
N PRO A 16 23.05 -27.66 14.39
CA PRO A 16 21.69 -27.44 14.85
C PRO A 16 20.80 -27.21 13.62
N THR A 17 19.90 -28.15 13.35
CA THR A 17 18.93 -28.02 12.27
C THR A 17 17.99 -26.88 12.62
N PRO A 18 17.94 -25.80 11.82
CA PRO A 18 17.05 -24.69 12.13
C PRO A 18 15.61 -25.19 12.05
N SER A 19 14.82 -24.84 13.06
CA SER A 19 13.39 -25.17 13.10
C SER A 19 12.71 -24.68 11.82
N PRO A 20 11.73 -25.42 11.26
CA PRO A 20 11.08 -25.04 10.01
C PRO A 20 10.43 -23.67 10.12
N VAL A 21 10.70 -22.81 9.15
CA VAL A 21 10.16 -21.44 9.14
C VAL A 21 8.66 -21.48 8.90
N LYS A 22 7.88 -20.99 9.86
CA LYS A 22 6.42 -20.94 9.77
C LYS A 22 5.99 -19.90 8.73
N LYS A 23 5.42 -20.39 7.62
CA LYS A 23 4.86 -19.55 6.56
C LYS A 23 3.61 -18.80 7.04
N ASN A 24 3.42 -17.58 6.53
CA ASN A 24 2.21 -16.81 6.81
C ASN A 24 1.01 -17.40 6.03
N LYS A 25 -0.15 -17.51 6.69
CA LYS A 25 -1.38 -18.01 6.04
C LYS A 25 -1.81 -17.04 4.92
N ALA A 26 -2.37 -17.57 3.83
CA ALA A 26 -2.92 -16.75 2.75
C ALA A 26 -3.99 -15.78 3.30
N GLY A 27 -4.02 -14.55 2.76
CA GLY A 27 -4.95 -13.50 3.20
C GLY A 27 -4.61 -12.83 4.53
N LYS A 28 -3.62 -13.32 5.29
CA LYS A 28 -3.21 -12.67 6.54
C LYS A 28 -2.43 -11.38 6.25
N PHE A 29 -2.83 -10.31 6.94
CA PHE A 29 -2.22 -8.99 6.80
C PHE A 29 -0.72 -8.99 7.09
N PHE A 30 0.03 -8.25 6.26
CA PHE A 30 1.48 -8.08 6.40
C PHE A 30 1.81 -6.74 7.07
N GLY A 31 2.18 -6.80 8.35
CA GLY A 31 2.33 -5.63 9.22
C GLY A 31 3.64 -4.87 9.07
N THR A 32 3.71 -3.68 9.67
CA THR A 32 4.93 -2.84 9.69
C THR A 32 6.09 -3.52 10.37
N CYS A 33 5.88 -4.15 11.53
CA CYS A 33 6.95 -4.86 12.24
C CYS A 33 7.63 -5.91 11.36
N GLN A 34 6.84 -6.68 10.60
CA GLN A 34 7.36 -7.72 9.71
C GLN A 34 8.13 -7.10 8.52
N LYS A 35 7.62 -6.00 7.95
CA LYS A 35 8.34 -5.25 6.91
C LYS A 35 9.68 -4.71 7.41
N THR A 36 9.72 -4.21 8.65
CA THR A 36 10.97 -3.71 9.26
C THR A 36 11.99 -4.84 9.42
N ILE A 37 11.56 -6.04 9.83
CA ILE A 37 12.44 -7.21 9.91
C ILE A 37 13.05 -7.52 8.54
N ILE A 38 12.25 -7.56 7.47
CA ILE A 38 12.77 -7.77 6.09
C ILE A 38 13.83 -6.72 5.76
N ILE A 39 13.58 -5.45 6.06
CA ILE A 39 14.46 -4.34 5.66
C ILE A 39 15.77 -4.36 6.45
N ASN A 40 15.71 -4.71 7.74
CA ASN A 40 16.90 -4.89 8.56
C ASN A 40 17.75 -6.05 8.05
N LEU A 41 17.13 -7.19 7.70
CA LEU A 41 17.83 -8.32 7.09
C LEU A 41 18.43 -7.95 5.72
N TYR A 42 17.68 -7.22 4.89
CA TYR A 42 18.16 -6.73 3.60
C TYR A 42 19.41 -5.83 3.76
N LYS A 43 19.40 -4.91 4.73
CA LYS A 43 20.58 -4.09 5.07
C LYS A 43 21.77 -4.96 5.48
N LYS A 44 21.53 -5.96 6.33
CA LYS A 44 22.57 -6.92 6.76
C LYS A 44 23.18 -7.67 5.57
N TYR A 45 22.36 -8.23 4.68
CA TYR A 45 22.83 -8.93 3.49
C TYR A 45 23.61 -8.04 2.53
N HIS A 46 23.15 -6.81 2.33
CA HIS A 46 23.82 -5.85 1.47
C HIS A 46 25.20 -5.43 2.02
N LEU A 47 25.38 -5.43 3.35
CA LEU A 47 26.68 -5.20 3.99
C LEU A 47 27.60 -6.42 3.90
N GLN A 48 27.07 -7.62 4.11
CA GLN A 48 27.86 -8.86 4.11
C GLN A 48 28.27 -9.30 2.69
N GLN A 49 27.40 -9.12 1.70
CA GLN A 49 27.61 -9.63 0.34
C GLN A 49 27.25 -8.58 -0.73
N PRO A 50 28.08 -7.54 -0.91
CA PRO A 50 27.80 -6.47 -1.87
C PRO A 50 27.82 -6.91 -3.34
N LYS A 51 28.47 -8.04 -3.65
CA LYS A 51 28.59 -8.59 -5.01
C LYS A 51 27.46 -9.57 -5.39
N MET A 52 26.61 -9.96 -4.44
CA MET A 52 25.57 -10.96 -4.71
C MET A 52 24.48 -10.38 -5.61
N LYS A 53 23.92 -11.20 -6.51
CA LYS A 53 22.84 -10.76 -7.39
C LYS A 53 21.58 -10.45 -6.57
N TYR A 54 20.84 -9.44 -7.03
CA TYR A 54 19.59 -9.02 -6.40
C TYR A 54 18.62 -10.20 -6.20
N ILE A 55 18.45 -11.04 -7.22
CA ILE A 55 17.50 -12.17 -7.20
C ILE A 55 17.82 -13.15 -6.06
N ASP A 56 19.09 -13.46 -5.88
CA ASP A 56 19.55 -14.44 -4.89
C ASP A 56 19.31 -13.92 -3.46
N ILE A 57 19.61 -12.63 -3.23
CA ILE A 57 19.32 -11.96 -1.95
C ILE A 57 17.81 -12.04 -1.63
N MET A 58 16.92 -11.84 -2.61
CA MET A 58 15.48 -11.94 -2.37
C MET A 58 15.04 -13.37 -2.06
N MET A 59 15.69 -14.35 -2.68
CA MET A 59 15.42 -15.77 -2.43
C MET A 59 15.81 -16.16 -1.00
N SER A 60 17.01 -15.78 -0.57
CA SER A 60 17.49 -16.00 0.81
C SER A 60 16.56 -15.34 1.83
N LEU A 61 16.19 -14.06 1.60
CA LEU A 61 15.25 -13.35 2.48
C LEU A 61 13.89 -14.04 2.58
N SER A 62 13.36 -14.56 1.47
CA SER A 62 12.09 -15.29 1.45
C SER A 62 12.16 -16.58 2.26
N ASN A 63 13.29 -17.30 2.16
CA ASN A 63 13.50 -18.55 2.88
C ASN A 63 13.66 -18.31 4.39
N ASP A 64 14.46 -17.30 4.77
CA ASP A 64 14.72 -16.97 6.18
C ASP A 64 13.46 -16.45 6.89
N THR A 65 12.67 -15.62 6.21
CA THR A 65 11.50 -14.97 6.82
C THR A 65 10.21 -15.77 6.66
N GLY A 66 10.18 -16.74 5.74
CA GLY A 66 8.96 -17.50 5.41
C GLY A 66 7.88 -16.65 4.74
N ILE A 67 8.26 -15.52 4.15
CA ILE A 67 7.37 -14.57 3.47
C ILE A 67 7.53 -14.75 1.96
N GLY A 68 6.42 -14.73 1.22
CA GLY A 68 6.46 -14.93 -0.23
C GLY A 68 7.36 -13.92 -0.95
N LEU A 69 8.13 -14.42 -1.93
CA LEU A 69 9.08 -13.65 -2.76
C LEU A 69 8.50 -12.35 -3.32
N THR A 70 7.25 -12.38 -3.79
CA THR A 70 6.55 -11.21 -4.35
C THR A 70 6.40 -10.10 -3.32
N THR A 71 6.10 -10.46 -2.07
CA THR A 71 5.93 -9.51 -0.96
C THR A 71 7.27 -8.94 -0.52
N VAL A 72 8.32 -9.76 -0.46
CA VAL A 72 9.69 -9.32 -0.17
C VAL A 72 10.15 -8.32 -1.23
N LYS A 73 10.04 -8.67 -2.52
CA LYS A 73 10.41 -7.79 -3.65
C LYS A 73 9.66 -6.47 -3.60
N ARG A 74 8.35 -6.49 -3.35
CA ARG A 74 7.53 -5.27 -3.26
C ARG A 74 7.94 -4.40 -2.07
N THR A 75 8.16 -5.01 -0.91
CA THR A 75 8.60 -4.29 0.30
C THR A 75 9.94 -3.59 0.09
N ILE A 76 10.91 -4.25 -0.54
CA ILE A 76 12.24 -3.66 -0.81
C ILE A 76 12.13 -2.56 -1.88
N ARG A 77 11.32 -2.76 -2.92
CA ARG A 77 11.05 -1.71 -3.92
C ARG A 77 10.46 -0.46 -3.26
N ASP A 78 9.42 -0.64 -2.46
CA ASP A 78 8.74 0.46 -1.75
C ASP A 78 9.72 1.19 -0.82
N TYR A 79 10.59 0.44 -0.13
CA TYR A 79 11.65 1.00 0.72
C TYR A 79 12.68 1.79 -0.08
N ARG A 80 13.14 1.30 -1.23
CA ARG A 80 14.10 2.03 -2.09
C ARG A 80 13.52 3.32 -2.64
N GLN A 81 12.21 3.35 -2.94
CA GLN A 81 11.53 4.54 -3.46
C GLN A 81 11.24 5.57 -2.36
N LYS A 82 10.80 5.13 -1.17
CA LYS A 82 10.30 6.04 -0.11
C LYS A 82 11.30 6.28 1.02
N GLY A 83 12.30 5.41 1.18
CA GLY A 83 13.24 5.42 2.31
C GLY A 83 12.65 4.96 3.66
N VAL A 84 11.32 4.79 3.77
CA VAL A 84 10.63 4.51 5.04
C VAL A 84 9.64 3.36 4.91
N VAL A 85 9.47 2.61 6.00
CA VAL A 85 8.53 1.48 6.11
C VAL A 85 7.14 1.98 6.50
N CYS A 86 6.33 2.33 5.51
CA CYS A 86 4.95 2.74 5.79
C CYS A 86 4.01 1.54 5.92
N SER A 87 3.09 1.62 6.89
CA SER A 87 1.94 0.72 6.95
C SER A 87 1.08 0.93 5.70
N PRO A 88 0.54 -0.14 5.09
CA PRO A 88 -0.54 0.01 4.13
C PRO A 88 -1.67 0.85 4.73
N ASN A 89 -2.28 1.72 3.93
CA ASN A 89 -3.39 2.54 4.41
C ASN A 89 -4.53 1.62 4.86
N LYS A 90 -4.83 1.61 6.16
CA LYS A 90 -5.85 0.74 6.76
C LYS A 90 -7.26 1.23 6.42
N LYS A 91 -7.41 2.50 6.04
CA LYS A 91 -8.70 3.10 5.68
C LYS A 91 -8.75 3.28 4.16
N LYS A 92 -9.82 2.82 3.53
CA LYS A 92 -10.13 3.21 2.15
C LYS A 92 -10.45 4.70 2.16
N GLN A 93 -9.71 5.51 1.41
CA GLN A 93 -10.08 6.91 1.18
C GLN A 93 -11.29 6.93 0.25
N ARG A 94 -12.50 7.01 0.83
CA ARG A 94 -13.73 7.26 0.10
C ARG A 94 -13.99 8.75 0.16
N LEU A 95 -13.55 9.48 -0.86
CA LEU A 95 -13.87 10.90 -0.96
C LEU A 95 -15.38 11.05 -1.14
N THR A 96 -16.01 11.78 -0.23
CA THR A 96 -17.43 12.12 -0.38
C THR A 96 -17.62 13.14 -1.50
N ILE A 97 -18.81 13.23 -2.09
CA ILE A 97 -19.11 14.19 -3.16
C ILE A 97 -18.78 15.63 -2.71
N ILE A 98 -18.95 15.94 -1.42
CA ILE A 98 -18.66 17.24 -0.81
C ILE A 98 -17.16 17.55 -0.81
N GLU A 99 -16.30 16.55 -0.60
CA GLU A 99 -14.83 16.70 -0.62
C GLU A 99 -14.27 16.84 -2.03
N LYS A 100 -15.04 16.44 -3.06
CA LYS A 100 -14.64 16.58 -4.47
C LYS A 100 -14.93 17.97 -5.04
N ILE A 101 -15.85 18.71 -4.43
CA ILE A 101 -16.25 20.05 -4.88
C ILE A 101 -15.32 21.07 -4.24
N GLU A 102 -14.75 21.97 -5.04
CA GLU A 102 -13.90 23.05 -4.57
C GLU A 102 -14.73 24.07 -3.76
N ASP A 103 -14.11 24.74 -2.78
CA ASP A 103 -14.82 25.70 -1.93
C ASP A 103 -15.38 26.90 -2.74
N PHE A 104 -14.76 27.23 -3.87
CA PHE A 104 -15.25 28.23 -4.82
C PHE A 104 -16.63 27.83 -5.39
N ASP A 105 -16.76 26.60 -5.86
CA ASP A 105 -18.02 26.08 -6.42
C ASP A 105 -19.12 25.99 -5.36
N LYS A 106 -18.77 25.60 -4.13
CA LYS A 106 -19.72 25.60 -3.00
C LYS A 106 -20.26 27.01 -2.74
N ASN A 107 -19.41 28.02 -2.82
CA ASN A 107 -19.80 29.41 -2.63
C ASN A 107 -20.68 29.92 -3.78
N ALA A 108 -20.39 29.51 -5.01
CA ALA A 108 -21.20 29.88 -6.17
C ALA A 108 -22.60 29.24 -6.14
N ILE A 109 -22.71 27.95 -5.76
CA ILE A 109 -24.00 27.29 -5.52
C ILE A 109 -24.78 28.01 -4.41
N ARG A 110 -24.11 28.40 -3.32
CA ARG A 110 -24.73 29.16 -2.23
C ARG A 110 -25.27 30.51 -2.71
N GLN A 111 -24.52 31.24 -3.54
CA GLN A 111 -24.97 32.51 -4.13
C GLN A 111 -26.23 32.32 -4.99
N LYS A 112 -26.27 31.26 -5.80
CA LYS A 112 -27.45 30.93 -6.62
C LYS A 112 -28.68 30.63 -5.75
N ILE A 113 -28.50 29.81 -4.71
CA ILE A 113 -29.55 29.52 -3.72
C ILE A 113 -30.03 30.82 -3.05
N HIS A 114 -29.11 31.69 -2.62
CA HIS A 114 -29.45 32.99 -2.02
C HIS A 114 -30.24 33.89 -2.97
N GLY A 115 -29.95 33.84 -4.28
CA GLY A 115 -30.74 34.53 -5.31
C GLY A 115 -32.20 34.05 -5.38
N PHE A 116 -32.47 32.75 -5.15
CA PHE A 116 -33.85 32.25 -5.06
C PHE A 116 -34.57 32.77 -3.81
N TRP A 117 -33.89 32.82 -2.67
CA TRP A 117 -34.44 33.40 -1.45
C TRP A 117 -34.77 34.89 -1.60
N TYR A 118 -33.90 35.66 -2.28
CA TYR A 118 -34.13 37.07 -2.59
C TYR A 118 -35.38 37.27 -3.47
N ARG A 119 -35.66 36.33 -4.37
CA ARG A 119 -36.88 36.33 -5.20
C ARG A 119 -38.10 35.74 -4.50
N HIS A 120 -38.00 35.36 -3.21
CA HIS A 120 -39.04 34.68 -2.44
C HIS A 120 -39.52 33.36 -3.08
N GLU A 121 -38.66 32.69 -3.84
CA GLU A 121 -38.93 31.38 -4.43
C GLU A 121 -38.30 30.26 -3.61
N ILE A 122 -39.00 29.13 -3.47
CA ILE A 122 -38.44 27.94 -2.81
C ILE A 122 -37.38 27.32 -3.75
N PRO A 123 -36.10 27.23 -3.31
CA PRO A 123 -35.06 26.58 -4.10
C PRO A 123 -35.27 25.06 -4.06
N THR A 124 -35.91 24.52 -5.11
CA THR A 124 -36.03 23.08 -5.33
C THR A 124 -34.80 22.55 -6.05
N LEU A 125 -34.41 21.30 -5.81
CA LEU A 125 -33.25 20.67 -6.45
C LEU A 125 -33.28 20.80 -7.98
N SER A 126 -34.43 20.62 -8.62
CA SER A 126 -34.59 20.78 -10.07
C SER A 126 -34.30 22.20 -10.55
N LYS A 127 -34.82 23.22 -9.87
CA LYS A 127 -34.58 24.64 -10.19
C LYS A 127 -33.12 25.03 -10.00
N VAL A 128 -32.51 24.55 -8.91
CA VAL A 128 -31.10 24.80 -8.62
C VAL A 128 -30.21 24.11 -9.67
N LEU A 129 -30.53 22.88 -10.06
CA LEU A 129 -29.80 22.15 -11.09
C LEU A 129 -29.88 22.86 -12.46
N VAL A 130 -31.06 23.34 -12.85
CA VAL A 130 -31.24 24.12 -14.09
C VAL A 130 -30.42 25.41 -14.04
N ALA A 131 -30.50 26.17 -12.95
CA ALA A 131 -29.76 27.42 -12.81
C ALA A 131 -28.23 27.20 -12.82
N ILE A 132 -27.74 26.11 -12.22
CA ILE A 132 -26.31 25.74 -12.27
C ILE A 132 -25.90 25.32 -13.68
N ASN A 133 -26.76 24.59 -14.38
CA ASN A 133 -26.51 24.17 -15.76
C ASN A 133 -26.57 25.34 -16.77
N GLU A 134 -27.22 26.46 -16.45
CA GLU A 134 -27.22 27.68 -17.27
C GLU A 134 -25.94 28.51 -17.09
N ASP A 135 -25.27 28.41 -15.94
CA ASP A 135 -24.03 29.14 -15.65
C ASP A 135 -22.79 28.42 -16.23
N SER A 136 -22.25 28.95 -17.32
CA SER A 136 -21.05 28.41 -17.99
C SER A 136 -19.81 28.28 -17.08
N SER A 137 -19.76 29.04 -15.99
CA SER A 137 -18.68 28.98 -15.00
C SER A 137 -18.77 27.81 -14.01
N LEU A 138 -19.96 27.21 -13.84
CA LEU A 138 -20.23 26.11 -12.90
C LEU A 138 -20.57 24.79 -13.60
N GLN A 139 -20.86 24.85 -14.90
CA GLN A 139 -21.17 23.70 -15.77
C GLN A 139 -20.09 22.60 -15.80
N LEU A 140 -18.85 22.89 -15.40
CA LEU A 140 -17.72 21.99 -15.64
C LEU A 140 -17.71 20.69 -14.80
N TYR A 141 -18.45 20.63 -13.68
CA TYR A 141 -18.29 19.52 -12.71
C TYR A 141 -19.42 18.48 -12.69
N LEU A 142 -20.64 18.82 -13.15
CA LEU A 142 -21.77 17.86 -13.18
C LEU A 142 -21.70 16.90 -14.37
N VAL A 143 -21.21 17.35 -15.53
CA VAL A 143 -21.07 16.51 -16.74
C VAL A 143 -20.06 15.37 -16.51
N LEU A 144 -18.99 15.61 -15.74
CA LEU A 144 -18.00 14.58 -15.40
C LEU A 144 -18.53 13.51 -14.44
N VAL A 145 -19.48 13.87 -13.56
CA VAL A 145 -20.12 12.91 -12.65
C VAL A 145 -21.15 12.04 -13.39
N CYS A 146 -21.84 12.58 -14.39
CA CYS A 146 -22.81 11.80 -15.18
C CYS A 146 -22.16 10.93 -16.26
N ILE A 147 -21.05 11.37 -16.89
CA ILE A 147 -20.35 10.56 -17.90
C ILE A 147 -19.48 9.46 -17.25
N GLY A 148 -18.89 9.72 -16.08
CA GLY A 148 -18.02 8.77 -15.38
C GLY A 148 -18.72 7.69 -14.54
N CYS A 149 -20.05 7.63 -14.52
CA CYS A 149 -20.82 6.68 -13.70
C CYS A 149 -21.69 5.69 -14.50
N TRP A 150 -21.61 5.67 -15.84
CA TRP A 150 -22.30 4.67 -16.67
C TRP A 150 -21.37 3.52 -17.15
N GLU A 151 -20.06 3.56 -16.90
CA GLU A 151 -19.14 2.46 -17.27
C GLU A 151 -18.45 1.79 -16.05
N ILE A 152 -19.25 1.40 -15.05
CA ILE A 152 -18.90 0.33 -14.09
C ILE A 152 -20.12 -0.55 -13.87
#